data_AF-A0A4Q3THF7-F1
#
_entry.id   AF-A0A4Q3THF7-F1
#
_cell.length_a   1.000
_cell.length_b   1.000
_cell.length_c   1.000
_cell.angle_alpha   90.00
_cell.angle_beta   90.00
_cell.angle_gamma   90.00
#
_symmetry.space_group_name_H-M   'P 1'
#
loop_
_entity.id
_entity.type
_entity.pdbx_description
1 polymer ?
#
loop_
_entity_poly.entity_id
_entity_poly.type
_entity_poly.pdbx_seq_one_letter_code
_entity_poly.pdbx_strand_id
1 'polypeptide(L)'
;MNAFAPLPFGPPSDDPISVAAPPHNLEAEQALLGALLFDNAAFERLSDRLRGSHFYEPFHQRLFDAIEDHIRQGLLADPTVLMERFRQDQAFQT
;
A
#
# COMPACT_ATOMS: atom_id res chain seq x y z
N MET A 1 -44.69 25.64 -23.71
CA MET A 1 -44.77 25.60 -22.23
C MET A 1 -44.08 24.31 -21.80
N ASN A 2 -42.84 24.37 -21.30
CA ASN A 2 -42.10 23.19 -20.87
C ASN A 2 -42.35 22.99 -19.38
N ALA A 3 -43.00 21.88 -19.02
CA ALA A 3 -43.25 21.52 -17.63
C ALA A 3 -41.99 20.88 -17.04
N PHE A 4 -41.36 21.57 -16.09
CA PHE A 4 -40.35 20.98 -15.20
C PHE A 4 -41.09 20.16 -14.14
N ALA A 5 -41.03 18.84 -14.22
CA ALA A 5 -41.49 17.97 -13.13
C ALA A 5 -40.34 17.83 -12.10
N PRO A 6 -40.59 18.05 -10.80
CA PRO A 6 -39.59 17.77 -9.77
C PRO A 6 -39.36 16.27 -9.69
N LEU A 7 -38.10 15.83 -9.69
CA LEU A 7 -37.76 14.44 -9.45
C LEU A 7 -38.28 14.03 -8.06
N PRO A 8 -38.92 12.86 -7.91
CA PRO A 8 -39.33 12.39 -6.59
C PRO A 8 -38.05 12.08 -5.80
N PHE A 9 -37.76 12.90 -4.78
CA PHE A 9 -36.82 12.50 -3.75
C PHE A 9 -37.44 11.30 -3.03
N GLY A 10 -37.01 10.10 -3.40
CA GLY A 10 -37.35 8.89 -2.67
C GLY A 10 -36.81 8.97 -1.24
N PRO A 11 -37.37 8.19 -0.30
CA PRO A 11 -36.83 8.11 1.06
C PRO A 11 -35.34 7.76 0.99
N PRO A 12 -34.51 8.25 1.93
CA PRO A 12 -33.10 7.89 1.98
C PRO A 12 -33.01 6.36 2.07
N SER A 13 -32.41 5.74 1.06
CA SER A 13 -32.13 4.31 1.10
C SER A 13 -31.15 4.07 2.26
N ASP A 14 -31.53 3.26 3.24
CA ASP A 14 -30.65 2.76 4.31
C ASP A 14 -29.60 1.76 3.78
N ASP A 15 -29.21 1.87 2.51
CA ASP A 15 -28.12 1.08 1.96
C ASP A 15 -26.84 1.56 2.64
N PRO A 16 -26.08 0.65 3.30
CA PRO A 16 -24.81 1.03 3.88
C PRO A 16 -23.97 1.63 2.75
N ILE A 17 -23.55 2.88 2.91
CA ILE A 17 -22.62 3.53 1.99
C ILE A 17 -21.38 2.66 1.97
N SER A 18 -21.24 1.84 0.92
CA SER A 18 -20.04 1.06 0.69
C SER A 18 -18.92 2.06 0.45
N VAL A 19 -18.11 2.30 1.47
CA VAL A 19 -16.93 3.16 1.36
C VAL A 19 -15.98 2.44 0.44
N ALA A 20 -15.93 2.86 -0.83
CA ALA A 20 -14.97 2.34 -1.78
C ALA A 20 -13.56 2.51 -1.21
N ALA A 21 -12.75 1.46 -1.35
CA ALA A 21 -11.35 1.53 -0.97
C ALA A 21 -10.67 2.71 -1.69
N PRO A 22 -9.71 3.38 -1.03
CA PRO A 22 -8.96 4.45 -1.69
C PRO A 22 -8.29 3.92 -2.97
N PRO A 23 -8.11 4.81 -3.98
CA PRO A 23 -7.43 4.44 -5.21
C PRO A 23 -6.01 3.94 -4.91
N HIS A 24 -5.64 2.83 -5.54
CA HIS A 24 -4.35 2.15 -5.34
C HIS A 24 -3.84 1.57 -6.66
N ASN A 25 -2.55 1.22 -6.71
CA ASN A 25 -1.91 0.60 -7.87
C ASN A 25 -0.86 -0.42 -7.39
N LEU A 26 -1.19 -1.70 -7.48
CA LEU A 26 -0.35 -2.78 -6.99
C LEU A 26 0.94 -2.92 -7.81
N GLU A 27 0.89 -2.66 -9.12
CA GLU A 27 2.06 -2.73 -9.99
C GLU A 27 3.09 -1.66 -9.64
N ALA A 28 2.64 -0.45 -9.29
CA ALA A 28 3.51 0.63 -8.85
C ALA A 28 4.18 0.32 -7.51
N GLU A 29 3.42 -0.26 -6.57
CA GLU A 29 3.96 -0.72 -5.29
C GLU A 29 5.04 -1.80 -5.48
N GLN A 30 4.76 -2.82 -6.28
CA GLN A 30 5.72 -3.87 -6.60
C GLN A 30 6.97 -3.32 -7.30
N ALA A 31 6.80 -2.42 -8.27
CA ALA A 31 7.92 -1.80 -8.98
C ALA A 31 8.82 -1.01 -8.04
N LEU A 32 8.22 -0.27 -7.09
CA LEU A 32 8.97 0.47 -6.08
C LEU A 32 9.74 -0.47 -5.14
N LEU A 33 9.10 -1.49 -4.59
CA LEU A 33 9.74 -2.45 -3.70
C LEU A 33 10.85 -3.23 -4.42
N GLY A 34 10.60 -3.64 -5.67
CA GLY A 34 11.61 -4.29 -6.51
C GLY A 34 12.82 -3.39 -6.77
N ALA A 35 12.59 -2.10 -7.04
CA ALA A 35 13.67 -1.13 -7.22
C ALA A 35 14.51 -0.96 -5.95
N LEU A 36 13.88 -0.91 -4.77
CA LEU A 36 14.59 -0.81 -3.49
C LEU A 36 15.40 -2.06 -3.16
N LEU A 37 14.86 -3.24 -3.43
CA LEU A 37 15.57 -4.51 -3.23
C LEU A 37 16.74 -4.68 -4.21
N PHE A 38 16.64 -4.10 -5.41
CA PHE A 38 17.71 -4.12 -6.42
C PHE A 38 18.80 -3.09 -6.12
N ASP A 39 18.42 -1.86 -5.77
CA ASP A 39 19.32 -0.75 -5.43
C ASP A 39 18.88 -0.11 -4.11
N ASN A 40 19.43 -0.59 -2.99
CA ASN A 40 19.11 -0.04 -1.66
C ASN A 40 19.45 1.46 -1.57
N ALA A 41 20.43 1.97 -2.32
CA ALA A 41 20.78 3.39 -2.31
C ALA A 41 19.70 4.27 -2.97
N ALA A 42 18.75 3.68 -3.71
CA ALA A 42 17.58 4.38 -4.20
C ALA A 42 16.66 4.86 -3.06
N PHE A 43 16.76 4.25 -1.88
CA PHE A 43 15.99 4.66 -0.69
C PHE A 43 16.24 6.13 -0.31
N GLU A 44 17.49 6.59 -0.42
CA GLU A 44 17.89 7.99 -0.13
C GLU A 44 17.22 9.03 -1.05
N ARG A 45 16.66 8.58 -2.19
CA ARG A 45 15.96 9.45 -3.14
C ARG A 45 14.47 9.54 -2.86
N LEU A 46 13.95 8.73 -1.94
CA LEU A 46 12.53 8.74 -1.58
C LEU A 46 12.20 9.94 -0.70
N SER A 47 10.92 10.34 -0.73
CA SER A 47 10.43 11.36 0.19
C SER A 47 10.47 10.83 1.62
N ASP A 48 10.97 11.64 2.55
CA ASP A 48 10.91 11.38 4.00
C ASP A 48 9.49 11.17 4.55
N ARG A 49 8.45 11.41 3.75
CA ARG A 49 7.04 11.19 4.11
C ARG A 49 6.52 9.82 3.72
N LEU A 50 7.20 9.05 2.87
CA LEU A 50 6.74 7.71 2.52
C LEU A 50 6.91 6.76 3.71
N ARG A 51 5.88 5.96 4.00
CA ARG A 51 5.80 5.02 5.13
C ARG A 51 5.13 3.74 4.65
N GLY A 52 5.39 2.61 5.30
CA GLY A 52 4.74 1.34 4.95
C GLY A 52 3.22 1.48 4.92
N SER A 53 2.63 2.20 5.87
CA SER A 53 1.16 2.44 5.94
C SER A 53 0.54 3.15 4.73
N HIS A 54 1.33 3.68 3.78
CA HIS A 54 0.84 4.27 2.55
C HIS A 54 0.64 3.27 1.42
N PHE A 55 1.21 2.06 1.53
CA PHE A 55 0.94 0.98 0.60
C PHE A 55 -0.46 0.42 0.86
N TYR A 56 -1.17 0.07 -0.21
CA TYR A 56 -2.50 -0.51 -0.10
C TYR A 56 -2.43 -1.97 0.34
N GLU A 57 -1.52 -2.76 -0.25
CA GLU A 57 -1.38 -4.18 0.05
C GLU A 57 -0.69 -4.37 1.41
N PRO A 58 -1.35 -4.98 2.42
CA PRO A 58 -0.78 -5.16 3.74
C PRO A 58 0.60 -5.81 3.75
N PHE A 59 0.85 -6.75 2.84
CA PHE A 59 2.17 -7.35 2.70
C PHE A 59 3.24 -6.34 2.26
N HIS A 60 2.94 -5.49 1.28
CA HIS A 60 3.85 -4.45 0.83
C HIS A 60 4.16 -3.42 1.92
N GLN A 61 3.18 -3.10 2.78
CA GLN A 61 3.40 -2.22 3.95
C GLN A 61 4.54 -2.77 4.83
N ARG A 62 4.41 -4.04 5.25
CA ARG A 62 5.39 -4.69 6.12
C ARG A 62 6.74 -4.88 5.44
N LEU A 63 6.74 -5.18 4.14
CA LEU A 63 7.98 -5.33 3.37
C LEU A 63 8.74 -3.99 3.29
N PHE A 64 8.03 -2.89 3.00
CA PHE A 64 8.65 -1.56 3.00
C PHE A 64 9.25 -1.21 4.36
N ASP A 65 8.51 -1.41 5.45
CA ASP A 65 9.01 -1.13 6.80
C ASP A 65 10.27 -1.94 7.11
N ALA A 66 10.31 -3.22 6.70
CA ALA A 66 11.49 -4.06 6.91
C ALA A 66 12.71 -3.64 6.07
N ILE A 67 12.50 -3.16 4.84
CA ILE A 67 13.54 -2.56 3.99
C ILE A 67 14.07 -1.28 4.64
N GLU A 68 13.18 -0.38 5.05
CA GLU A 68 13.51 0.89 5.73
C GLU A 68 14.33 0.63 7.01
N ASP A 69 13.90 -0.32 7.84
CA ASP A 69 14.61 -0.71 9.07
C ASP A 69 16.05 -1.15 8.80
N HIS A 70 16.26 -2.01 7.79
CA HIS A 70 17.60 -2.52 7.46
C HIS A 70 18.52 -1.40 6.97
N ILE A 71 18.04 -0.60 6.01
CA ILE A 71 18.82 0.48 5.41
C ILE A 71 19.22 1.51 6.47
N ARG A 72 18.29 1.89 7.37
CA ARG A 72 18.56 2.82 8.46
C ARG A 72 19.54 2.28 9.50
N GLN A 73 19.63 0.97 9.65
CA GLN A 73 20.64 0.31 10.50
C GLN A 73 22.00 0.15 9.80
N GLY A 74 22.12 0.59 8.53
CA GLY A 74 23.32 0.39 7.72
C GLY A 74 23.48 -1.04 7.19
N LEU A 75 22.40 -1.83 7.21
CA LEU A 75 22.35 -3.19 6.69
C LEU A 75 21.78 -3.18 5.27
N LEU A 76 22.13 -4.22 4.50
CA LEU A 76 21.50 -4.46 3.21
C LEU A 76 20.13 -5.12 3.40
N ALA A 77 19.12 -4.56 2.76
CA ALA A 77 17.81 -5.14 2.60
C ALA A 77 17.87 -6.25 1.53
N ASP A 78 18.32 -7.43 1.92
CA ASP A 78 18.41 -8.61 1.05
C ASP A 78 17.08 -9.39 1.02
N PRO A 79 16.54 -9.76 -0.16
CA PRO A 79 15.29 -10.50 -0.26
C PRO A 79 15.28 -11.84 0.50
N THR A 80 16.40 -12.56 0.55
CA THR A 80 16.48 -13.86 1.24
C THR A 80 16.41 -13.66 2.75
N VAL A 81 17.14 -12.68 3.27
CA VAL A 81 17.13 -12.30 4.69
C VAL A 81 15.73 -11.82 5.10
N LEU A 82 15.14 -10.94 4.30
CA LEU A 82 13.81 -10.41 4.56
C LEU A 82 12.74 -11.51 4.50
N MET A 83 12.80 -12.42 3.53
CA MET A 83 11.83 -13.52 3.46
C MET A 83 11.91 -14.47 4.66
N GLU A 84 13.08 -14.69 5.26
CA GLU A 84 13.16 -15.50 6.49
C GLU A 84 12.39 -14.84 7.65
N ARG A 85 12.43 -13.50 7.77
CA ARG A 85 11.62 -12.74 8.74
C ARG A 85 10.12 -12.92 8.50
N PHE A 86 9.71 -13.07 7.25
CA PHE A 86 8.30 -13.19 6.88
C PHE A 86 7.77 -14.62 6.73
N ARG A 87 8.64 -15.64 6.67
CA ARG A 87 8.22 -17.06 6.64
C ARG A 87 7.38 -17.46 7.85
N GLN A 88 7.56 -16.76 8.98
CA GLN A 88 6.80 -16.97 10.21
C GLN A 88 5.61 -16.00 10.35
N ASP A 89 5.46 -15.04 9.44
CA ASP A 89 4.40 -14.03 9.47
C ASP A 89 3.10 -14.62 8.86
N GLN A 90 2.03 -14.66 9.64
CA GLN A 90 0.73 -15.25 9.24
C GLN A 90 0.18 -14.60 7.95
N ALA A 91 0.50 -13.34 7.71
CA ALA A 91 0.01 -12.60 6.56
C ALA A 91 0.73 -12.95 5.23
N PHE A 92 1.69 -13.89 5.24
CA PHE A 92 2.27 -14.50 4.05
C PHE A 92 1.55 -15.78 3.60
N GLN A 93 0.60 -16.30 4.40
CA GLN A 93 -0.03 -17.61 4.20
C GLN A 93 -1.49 -17.52 3.71
N THR A 94 -1.99 -16.32 3.38
CA THR A 94 -3.38 -16.13 2.94
C THR A 94 -3.46 -15.77 1.47
#